data_AF-A0A2W4J9N7-F1
#
_entry.id   AF-A0A2W4J9N7-F1
#
_cell.length_a   1.000
_cell.length_b   1.000
_cell.length_c   1.000
_cell.angle_alpha   90.00
_cell.angle_beta   90.00
_cell.angle_gamma   90.00
#
_symmetry.space_group_name_H-M   'P 1'
#
loop_
_entity.id
_entity.type
_entity.pdbx_description
1 polymer ?
#
loop_
_entity_poly.entity_id
_entity_poly.type
_entity_poly.pdbx_seq_one_letter_code
_entity_poly.pdbx_strand_id
1 'polypeptide(L)' 'MGGRSNKARIIVPPEAVAELGAGDEPQVDVDVNGYRYRSQIRFQHGVHFVSHTVPMRKESGLAIGDAITVTLTVVP' A
#
# COMPACT_ATOMS: atom_id res chain seq x y z
N MET A 1 8.19 16.88 20.17
CA MET A 1 6.80 16.57 19.79
C MET A 1 6.84 15.78 18.49
N GLY A 2 6.59 14.46 18.54
CA GLY A 2 6.82 13.54 17.42
C GLY A 2 5.96 13.88 16.19
N GLY A 3 6.61 14.07 15.05
CA GLY A 3 5.94 14.41 13.79
C GLY A 3 4.86 13.39 13.45
N ARG A 4 3.64 13.87 13.23
CA ARG A 4 2.57 13.06 12.63
C ARG A 4 3.09 12.58 11.29
N SER A 5 3.51 11.32 11.24
CA SER A 5 3.90 10.66 10.00
C SER A 5 2.66 10.68 9.09
N ASN A 6 2.58 11.63 8.18
CA ASN A 6 1.46 11.81 7.26
C ASN A 6 1.51 10.74 6.15
N LYS A 7 1.44 9.47 6.56
CA LYS A 7 1.41 8.30 5.68
C LYS A 7 -0.01 8.19 5.14
N ALA A 8 -0.14 8.25 3.82
CA ALA A 8 -1.39 7.87 3.19
C ALA A 8 -1.48 6.34 3.22
N ARG A 9 -2.70 5.83 3.33
CA ARG A 9 -2.99 4.40 3.25
C ARG A 9 -3.64 4.16 1.90
N ILE A 10 -3.09 3.22 1.15
CA ILE A 10 -3.77 2.65 -0.01
C ILE A 10 -4.55 1.46 0.54
N ILE A 11 -5.87 1.55 0.50
CA ILE A 11 -6.74 0.49 1.00
C ILE A 11 -6.69 -0.68 0.02
N VAL A 12 -6.45 -1.86 0.55
CA VAL A 12 -6.50 -3.11 -0.22
C VAL A 12 -7.82 -3.80 0.12
N PRO A 13 -8.69 -4.06 -0.86
CA PRO A 13 -9.93 -4.78 -0.61
C PRO A 13 -9.65 -6.19 -0.05
N PRO A 14 -10.45 -6.69 0.91
CA PRO A 14 -10.25 -8.03 1.49
C PRO A 14 -10.22 -9.14 0.44
N GLU A 15 -11.04 -9.04 -0.61
CA GLU A 15 -11.06 -9.98 -1.73
C GLU A 15 -9.73 -10.03 -2.47
N ALA A 16 -9.08 -8.88 -2.69
CA ALA A 16 -7.77 -8.81 -3.32
C ALA A 16 -6.69 -9.43 -2.42
N VAL A 17 -6.79 -9.26 -1.09
CA VAL A 17 -5.87 -9.93 -0.15
C VAL A 17 -6.06 -11.44 -0.18
N ALA A 18 -7.31 -11.92 -0.20
CA ALA A 18 -7.63 -13.34 -0.29
C ALA A 18 -7.11 -13.97 -1.60
N GLU A 19 -7.22 -13.25 -2.73
CA GLU A 19 -6.68 -13.67 -4.03
C GLU A 19 -5.15 -13.85 -4.03
N LEU A 20 -4.42 -13.09 -3.20
CA LEU A 20 -2.96 -13.25 -3.07
C LEU A 20 -2.57 -14.59 -2.42
N GLY A 21 -3.46 -15.21 -1.63
CA GLY A 21 -3.24 -16.55 -1.07
C GLY A 21 -2.08 -16.68 -0.07
N ALA A 22 -1.58 -15.57 0.49
CA ALA A 22 -0.36 -15.52 1.31
C ALA A 22 -0.61 -15.14 2.78
N GLY A 23 -1.86 -15.23 3.25
CA GLY A 23 -2.29 -14.82 4.60
C GLY A 23 -2.73 -13.34 4.67
N ASP A 24 -2.96 -12.84 5.88
CA ASP A 24 -3.57 -11.52 6.11
C ASP A 24 -2.58 -10.34 5.97
N GLU A 25 -1.30 -10.55 6.30
CA GLU A 25 -0.27 -9.49 6.26
C GLU A 25 0.99 -9.89 5.46
N PRO A 26 0.86 -10.33 4.18
CA PRO A 26 2.00 -10.78 3.39
C PRO A 26 2.95 -9.64 2.99
N GLN A 27 4.20 -10.00 2.71
CA GLN A 27 5.14 -9.13 2.02
C GLN A 27 4.77 -9.05 0.54
N VAL A 28 4.80 -7.83 0.00
CA VAL A 28 4.39 -7.57 -1.38
C VAL A 28 5.32 -6.56 -2.06
N ASP A 29 5.50 -6.74 -3.35
CA ASP A 29 5.88 -5.65 -4.25
C ASP A 29 4.61 -4.93 -4.70
N VAL A 30 4.61 -3.61 -4.53
CA VAL A 30 3.51 -2.72 -4.87
C VAL A 30 3.91 -1.91 -6.09
N ASP A 31 3.11 -1.95 -7.14
CA ASP A 31 3.19 -1.04 -8.29
C ASP A 31 1.98 -0.10 -8.23
N VAL A 32 2.23 1.21 -8.14
CA VAL A 32 1.19 2.25 -8.15
C VAL A 32 1.44 3.17 -9.33
N ASN A 33 0.60 3.05 -10.37
CA ASN A 33 0.77 3.80 -11.63
C ASN A 33 2.20 3.75 -12.20
N GLY A 34 2.92 2.62 -12.04
CA GLY A 34 4.31 2.44 -12.48
C GLY A 34 5.38 2.79 -11.44
N TYR A 35 5.02 3.39 -10.30
CA TYR A 35 5.94 3.58 -9.17
C TYR A 35 5.98 2.33 -8.30
N ARG A 36 7.15 1.67 -8.24
CA ARG A 36 7.32 0.38 -7.56
C ARG A 36 8.05 0.50 -6.23
N TYR A 37 7.54 -0.20 -5.23
CA TYR A 37 8.19 -0.29 -3.91
C TYR A 37 7.80 -1.58 -3.19
N ARG A 38 8.70 -2.06 -2.32
CA ARG A 38 8.41 -3.18 -1.44
C ARG A 38 7.66 -2.70 -0.20
N SER A 39 6.62 -3.44 0.18
CA SER A 39 5.83 -3.14 1.38
C SER A 39 5.29 -4.42 2.01
N GLN A 40 4.60 -4.23 3.14
CA GLN A 40 3.80 -5.27 3.77
C GLN A 40 2.35 -4.83 3.75
N ILE A 41 1.44 -5.75 3.39
CA ILE A 41 0.02 -5.53 3.68
C ILE A 41 -0.14 -5.55 5.20
N ARG A 42 -0.79 -4.52 5.74
CA ARG A 42 -1.10 -4.44 7.17
C ARG A 42 -2.60 -4.51 7.38
N PHE A 43 -3.02 -5.21 8.42
CA PHE A 43 -4.41 -5.26 8.84
C PHE A 43 -4.59 -4.50 10.15
N GLN A 44 -5.37 -3.42 10.13
CA GLN A 44 -5.64 -2.63 11.32
C GLN A 44 -7.06 -2.09 11.31
N HIS A 45 -7.79 -2.26 12.41
CA HIS A 45 -9.16 -1.76 12.56
C HIS A 45 -10.11 -2.21 11.42
N GLY A 46 -10.00 -3.47 11.00
CA GLY A 46 -10.89 -4.04 9.99
C GLY A 46 -10.54 -3.70 8.53
N VAL A 47 -9.42 -3.02 8.27
CA VAL A 47 -8.99 -2.66 6.92
C VAL A 47 -7.58 -3.15 6.62
N HIS A 48 -7.39 -3.72 5.43
CA HIS A 48 -6.09 -4.01 4.86
C HIS A 48 -5.57 -2.78 4.11
N PHE A 49 -4.28 -2.50 4.25
CA PHE A 49 -3.67 -1.38 3.53
C PHE A 49 -2.16 -1.56 3.33
N VAL A 50 -1.62 -0.84 2.36
CA VAL A 50 -0.17 -0.58 2.23
C VAL A 50 0.11 0.90 2.48
N SER A 51 1.30 1.19 3.00
CA SER A 51 1.70 2.57 3.30
C SER A 51 2.24 3.27 2.05
N HIS A 52 1.74 4.48 1.77
CA HIS A 52 2.30 5.40 0.78
C HIS A 52 2.75 6.69 1.47
N THR A 53 4.05 6.76 1.76
CA THR A 53 4.63 7.80 2.63
C THR A 53 4.83 9.13 1.90
N VAL A 54 5.14 10.20 2.65
CA VAL A 54 5.40 11.53 2.05
C VAL A 54 6.53 11.50 1.02
N PRO A 55 7.70 10.88 1.27
CA PRO A 55 8.76 10.76 0.24
C PRO A 55 8.27 10.06 -1.03
N MET A 56 7.57 8.93 -0.88
CA MET A 56 7.07 8.15 -2.02
C MET A 56 6.05 8.95 -2.85
N ARG A 57 5.21 9.77 -2.21
CA ARG A 57 4.31 10.70 -2.91
C ARG A 57 5.07 11.77 -3.69
N LYS A 58 6.16 12.32 -3.12
CA LYS A 58 7.01 13.28 -3.83
C LYS A 58 7.70 12.66 -5.04
N GLU A 59 8.14 11.41 -4.92
CA GLU A 59 8.81 10.68 -6.00
C GLU A 59 7.85 10.22 -7.10
N SER A 60 6.67 9.69 -6.71
CA SER A 60 5.65 9.24 -7.65
C SER A 60 4.82 10.37 -8.27
N GLY A 61 4.86 11.58 -7.69
CA GLY A 61 4.00 12.70 -8.07
C GLY A 61 2.54 12.55 -7.65
N LEU A 62 2.19 11.50 -6.89
CA LEU A 62 0.82 11.20 -6.49
C LEU A 62 0.39 11.97 -5.23
N ALA A 63 -0.82 12.52 -5.28
CA ALA A 63 -1.48 13.20 -4.16
C ALA A 63 -2.54 12.31 -3.48
N ILE A 64 -3.02 12.76 -2.33
CA ILE A 64 -4.17 12.11 -1.66
C ILE A 64 -5.43 12.46 -2.45
N GLY A 65 -6.22 11.45 -2.80
CA GLY A 65 -7.46 11.61 -3.57
C GLY A 65 -7.30 11.30 -5.06
N ASP A 66 -6.07 11.09 -5.54
CA ASP A 66 -5.83 10.70 -6.93
C ASP A 66 -6.41 9.31 -7.22
N ALA A 67 -6.95 9.16 -8.43
CA ALA A 67 -7.28 7.85 -8.96
C ALA A 67 -5.99 7.11 -9.30
N ILE A 68 -5.81 5.93 -8.72
CA ILE A 68 -4.62 5.09 -8.89
C ILE A 68 -5.02 3.69 -9.34
N THR A 69 -4.17 3.08 -10.14
CA THR A 69 -4.16 1.64 -10.40
C THR A 69 -3.04 1.02 -9.59
N VAL A 70 -3.37 -0.03 -8.85
CA VAL A 70 -2.43 -0.71 -7.95
C VAL A 70 -2.35 -2.17 -8.34
N THR A 71 -1.13 -2.66 -8.54
CA THR A 71 -0.84 -4.09 -8.71
C THR A 71 -0.03 -4.56 -7.51
N LEU A 72 -0.45 -5.67 -6.91
CA LEU A 72 0.22 -6.31 -5.78
C LEU A 72 0.78 -7.65 -6.22
N THR A 73 2.04 -7.92 -5.89
CA THR A 73 2.68 -9.21 -6.14
C THR A 73 3.26 -9.73 -4.83
N VAL A 74 2.90 -10.94 -4.43
CA VAL A 74 3.50 -11.58 -3.24
C VAL A 74 4.97 -11.82 -3.50
N VAL A 75 5.81 -11.44 -2.53
CA VAL A 75 7.23 -11.79 -2.55
C VAL A 75 7.51 -12.87 -1.50
N PRO A 76 8.38 -13.84 -1.82
CA PRO A 76 8.80 -14.87 -0.87
C PRO A 76 9.60 -14.32 0.32
#